data_AF-A0A0U3ALA2-F1
#
_entry.id   AF-A0A0U3ALA2-F1
#
_cell.length_a   1.000
_cell.length_b   1.000
_cell.length_c   1.000
_cell.angle_alpha   90.00
_cell.angle_beta   90.00
_cell.angle_gamma   90.00
#
_symmetry.space_group_name_H-M   'P 1'
#
loop_
_entity.id
_entity.type
_entity.pdbx_description
1 polymer ?
#
loop_
_entity_poly.entity_id
_entity_poly.type
_entity_poly.pdbx_seq_one_letter_code
_entity_poly.pdbx_strand_id
1 'polypeptide(L)'
;MHLLLITLTLLLLSGCAEQPEQSESQLRLASVHQQAQKHLNQARELISSEVIRHPAQHLETIFEGHRLVIEARQVYRKADVFGLEPQALSDFEQQLAEFNPILAEHAVSLMQELKERTLILREKVQKIRDAESGVGKVSGAQSIKRLSRLYNDEVDKCCLRDIYSVIEILHHQQPETYSGVVQLGMRATDEMVKILQNKNHAAIFQRKIDALKPSI
;
A
#
# COMPACT_ATOMS: atom_id res chain seq x y z
N MET A 1 -50.08 14.60 -55.82
CA MET A 1 -50.58 14.07 -54.53
C MET A 1 -50.02 12.69 -54.18
N HIS A 2 -49.62 11.83 -55.14
CA HIS A 2 -49.05 10.51 -54.81
C HIS A 2 -47.63 10.54 -54.20
N LEU A 3 -46.80 11.55 -54.53
CA LEU A 3 -45.44 11.68 -53.97
C LEU A 3 -45.45 11.96 -52.45
N LEU A 4 -46.46 12.70 -51.97
CA LEU A 4 -46.60 13.12 -50.57
C LEU A 4 -47.06 11.97 -49.65
N LEU A 5 -47.80 10.99 -50.20
CA LEU A 5 -48.16 9.79 -49.46
C LEU A 5 -46.97 8.84 -49.31
N ILE A 6 -46.14 8.71 -50.34
CA ILE A 6 -44.99 7.79 -50.34
C ILE A 6 -43.92 8.26 -49.33
N THR A 7 -43.66 9.57 -49.25
CA THR A 7 -42.71 10.13 -48.26
C THR A 7 -43.22 10.00 -46.82
N LEU A 8 -44.53 10.11 -46.59
CA LEU A 8 -45.13 9.93 -45.26
C LEU A 8 -45.03 8.48 -44.77
N THR A 9 -45.21 7.50 -45.67
CA THR A 9 -45.04 6.08 -45.33
C THR A 9 -43.60 5.68 -45.04
N LEU A 10 -42.61 6.28 -45.71
CA LEU A 10 -41.19 5.99 -45.46
C LEU A 10 -40.69 6.56 -44.12
N LEU A 11 -41.23 7.70 -43.65
CA LEU A 11 -40.93 8.28 -42.35
C LEU A 11 -41.55 7.50 -41.17
N LEU A 12 -42.65 6.80 -41.40
CA LEU A 12 -43.30 5.94 -40.39
C LEU A 12 -42.57 4.60 -40.20
N LEU A 13 -41.80 4.14 -41.20
CA LEU A 13 -41.03 2.89 -41.15
C LEU A 13 -39.65 3.04 -40.48
N SER A 14 -39.16 4.26 -40.26
CA SER A 14 -37.90 4.53 -39.56
C SER A 14 -38.04 4.72 -38.04
N GLY A 15 -39.25 4.54 -37.48
CA GLY A 15 -39.61 5.00 -36.12
C GLY A 15 -39.57 3.98 -34.98
N CYS A 16 -39.26 2.70 -35.21
CA CYS A 16 -39.24 1.69 -34.15
C CYS A 16 -38.06 0.72 -34.32
N ALA A 17 -36.84 1.23 -34.23
CA ALA A 17 -35.78 0.38 -33.70
C ALA A 17 -35.89 0.47 -32.18
N GLU A 18 -36.43 -0.57 -31.53
CA GLU A 18 -36.30 -0.73 -30.08
C GLU A 18 -34.81 -0.55 -29.76
N GLN A 19 -34.48 0.38 -28.87
CA GLN A 19 -33.12 0.51 -28.36
C GLN A 19 -32.71 -0.87 -27.86
N PRO A 20 -31.58 -1.44 -28.30
CA PRO A 20 -31.18 -2.76 -27.85
C PRO A 20 -31.08 -2.74 -26.33
N GLU A 21 -31.95 -3.51 -25.68
CA GLU A 21 -32.01 -3.61 -24.22
C GLU A 21 -30.66 -4.11 -23.72
N GLN A 22 -30.06 -3.41 -22.75
CA GLN A 22 -28.75 -3.81 -22.25
C GLN A 22 -28.87 -5.18 -21.56
N SER A 23 -28.01 -6.12 -21.93
CA SER A 23 -27.97 -7.41 -21.25
C SER A 23 -27.51 -7.26 -19.80
N GLU A 24 -27.88 -8.20 -18.93
CA GLU A 24 -27.41 -8.22 -17.53
C GLU A 24 -25.88 -8.17 -17.43
N SER A 25 -25.17 -8.80 -18.38
CA SER A 25 -23.72 -8.75 -18.48
C SER A 25 -23.20 -7.34 -18.79
N GLN A 26 -23.89 -6.59 -19.67
CA GLN A 26 -23.55 -5.20 -19.98
C GLN A 26 -23.82 -4.29 -18.77
N LEU A 27 -24.92 -4.51 -18.05
CA LEU A 27 -25.26 -3.79 -16.83
C LEU A 27 -24.23 -4.06 -15.71
N ARG A 28 -23.84 -5.33 -15.53
CA ARG A 28 -22.79 -5.72 -14.59
C ARG A 28 -21.46 -5.05 -14.92
N LEU A 29 -21.04 -5.10 -16.18
CA LEU A 29 -19.79 -4.48 -16.62
C LEU A 29 -19.81 -2.95 -16.41
N ALA A 30 -20.91 -2.29 -16.78
CA ALA A 30 -21.07 -0.84 -16.56
C ALA A 30 -21.00 -0.47 -15.08
N SER A 31 -21.63 -1.27 -14.20
CA SER A 31 -21.57 -1.05 -12.75
C SER A 31 -20.16 -1.22 -12.20
N VAL A 32 -19.44 -2.26 -12.64
CA VAL A 32 -18.03 -2.51 -12.27
C VAL A 32 -17.15 -1.33 -12.70
N HIS A 33 -17.30 -0.86 -13.94
CA HIS A 33 -16.59 0.31 -14.43
C HIS A 33 -16.87 1.55 -13.59
N GLN A 34 -18.13 1.84 -13.30
CA GLN A 34 -18.52 3.01 -12.51
C GLN A 34 -17.91 2.97 -11.10
N GLN A 35 -17.95 1.80 -10.44
CA GLN A 35 -17.39 1.61 -9.11
C GLN A 35 -15.87 1.78 -9.11
N ALA A 36 -15.16 1.16 -10.06
CA ALA A 36 -13.71 1.32 -10.18
C ALA A 36 -13.33 2.77 -10.53
N GLN A 37 -14.09 3.43 -11.40
CA GLN A 37 -13.85 4.83 -11.79
C GLN A 37 -13.98 5.79 -10.60
N LYS A 38 -14.87 5.49 -9.65
CA LYS A 38 -15.00 6.29 -8.41
C LYS A 38 -13.68 6.29 -7.63
N HIS A 39 -13.10 5.12 -7.39
CA HIS A 39 -11.81 5.01 -6.71
C HIS A 39 -10.69 5.68 -7.51
N LEU A 40 -10.64 5.47 -8.82
CA LEU A 40 -9.64 6.09 -9.69
C LEU A 40 -9.72 7.63 -9.70
N ASN A 41 -10.92 8.20 -9.69
CA ASN A 41 -11.11 9.65 -9.60
C ASN A 41 -10.61 10.19 -8.27
N GLN A 42 -10.94 9.53 -7.16
CA GLN A 42 -10.44 9.89 -5.83
C GLN A 42 -8.92 9.85 -5.78
N ALA A 43 -8.30 8.82 -6.36
CA ALA A 43 -6.85 8.71 -6.42
C ALA A 43 -6.22 9.86 -7.22
N ARG A 44 -6.82 10.23 -8.36
CA ARG A 44 -6.35 11.35 -9.19
C ARG A 44 -6.45 12.71 -8.50
N GLU A 45 -7.47 12.92 -7.67
CA GLU A 45 -7.61 14.14 -6.89
C GLU A 45 -6.50 14.31 -5.84
N LEU A 46 -5.99 13.19 -5.31
CA LEU A 46 -4.89 13.19 -4.34
C LEU A 46 -3.54 13.50 -4.98
N ILE A 47 -3.29 13.01 -6.19
CA ILE A 47 -1.99 13.17 -6.88
C ILE A 47 -1.97 14.52 -7.63
N SER A 48 -1.83 15.59 -6.86
CA SER A 48 -1.71 16.95 -7.39
C SER A 48 -0.30 17.27 -7.91
N SER A 49 -0.17 18.40 -8.61
CA SER A 49 1.14 18.90 -9.08
C SER A 49 2.11 19.21 -7.94
N GLU A 50 1.61 19.45 -6.73
CA GLU A 50 2.44 19.66 -5.54
C GLU A 50 3.01 18.32 -5.04
N VAL A 51 2.18 17.28 -5.00
CA VAL A 51 2.60 15.92 -4.64
C VAL A 51 3.68 15.42 -5.58
N ILE A 52 3.54 15.68 -6.88
CA ILE A 52 4.55 15.30 -7.89
C ILE A 52 5.86 16.07 -7.70
N ARG A 53 5.81 17.37 -7.35
CA ARG A 53 7.01 18.20 -7.17
C ARG A 53 7.74 17.92 -5.86
N HIS A 54 7.00 17.56 -4.81
CA HIS A 54 7.53 17.35 -3.46
C HIS A 54 7.08 16.02 -2.85
N PRO A 55 7.33 14.87 -3.50
CA PRO A 55 6.75 13.59 -3.10
C PRO A 55 7.17 13.16 -1.69
N ALA A 56 8.37 13.53 -1.25
CA ALA A 56 8.88 13.25 0.10
C ALA A 56 8.01 13.84 1.21
N GLN A 57 7.38 14.99 0.93
CA GLN A 57 6.54 15.72 1.89
C GLN A 57 5.09 15.23 1.89
N HIS A 58 4.74 14.37 0.94
CA HIS A 58 3.37 13.92 0.67
C HIS A 58 3.24 12.40 0.65
N LEU A 59 4.10 11.68 1.38
CA LEU A 59 4.12 10.21 1.42
C LEU A 59 2.75 9.61 1.79
N GLU A 60 2.07 10.15 2.81
CA GLU A 60 0.71 9.71 3.20
C GLU A 60 -0.31 9.85 2.04
N THR A 61 -0.24 10.95 1.31
CA THR A 61 -1.10 11.19 0.14
C THR A 61 -0.80 10.20 -0.99
N ILE A 62 0.48 9.89 -1.21
CA ILE A 62 0.92 8.90 -2.20
C ILE A 62 0.43 7.50 -1.81
N PHE A 63 0.56 7.12 -0.54
CA PHE A 63 0.04 5.84 -0.02
C PHE A 63 -1.45 5.69 -0.30
N GLU A 64 -2.24 6.70 0.04
CA GLU A 64 -3.68 6.67 -0.16
C GLU A 64 -4.05 6.60 -1.65
N GLY A 65 -3.31 7.32 -2.50
CA GLY A 65 -3.47 7.25 -3.96
C GLY A 65 -3.27 5.83 -4.51
N HIS A 66 -2.18 5.15 -4.10
CA HIS A 66 -1.94 3.75 -4.47
C HIS A 66 -3.00 2.80 -3.92
N ARG A 67 -3.42 2.98 -2.66
CA ARG A 67 -4.45 2.16 -2.02
C ARG A 67 -5.76 2.20 -2.81
N LEU A 68 -6.21 3.38 -3.21
CA LEU A 68 -7.43 3.57 -4.00
C LEU A 68 -7.34 2.88 -5.38
N VAL A 69 -6.16 2.88 -5.99
CA VAL A 69 -5.94 2.20 -7.28
C VAL A 69 -5.97 0.67 -7.12
N ILE A 70 -5.39 0.15 -6.04
CA ILE A 70 -5.53 -1.27 -5.68
C ILE A 70 -7.00 -1.63 -5.46
N GLU A 71 -7.77 -0.79 -4.76
CA GLU A 71 -9.21 -0.97 -4.58
C GLU A 71 -9.96 -0.96 -5.92
N ALA A 72 -9.62 -0.05 -6.83
CA ALA A 72 -10.20 0.01 -8.17
C ALA A 72 -10.00 -1.31 -8.94
N ARG A 73 -8.81 -1.91 -8.86
CA ARG A 73 -8.54 -3.25 -9.42
C ARG A 73 -9.35 -4.35 -8.74
N GLN A 74 -9.49 -4.29 -7.42
CA GLN A 74 -10.24 -5.30 -6.67
C GLN A 74 -11.72 -5.34 -7.06
N VAL A 75 -12.31 -4.23 -7.52
CA VAL A 75 -13.70 -4.21 -8.02
C VAL A 75 -13.87 -5.19 -9.19
N TYR A 76 -12.97 -5.17 -10.18
CA TYR A 76 -13.01 -6.11 -11.31
C TYR A 76 -12.82 -7.56 -10.87
N ARG A 77 -11.82 -7.80 -10.02
CA ARG A 77 -11.52 -9.15 -9.49
C ARG A 77 -12.69 -9.74 -8.70
N LYS A 78 -13.31 -8.97 -7.81
CA LYS A 78 -14.46 -9.42 -7.01
C LYS A 78 -15.70 -9.69 -7.87
N ALA A 79 -15.78 -9.03 -9.03
CA ALA A 79 -16.85 -9.21 -9.99
C ALA A 79 -16.49 -10.22 -11.09
N ASP A 80 -15.42 -10.99 -10.97
CA ASP A 80 -14.95 -11.96 -11.99
C ASP A 80 -14.86 -11.36 -13.40
N VAL A 81 -14.56 -10.06 -13.51
CA VAL A 81 -14.33 -9.36 -14.77
C VAL A 81 -12.83 -9.30 -14.99
N PHE A 82 -12.34 -9.92 -16.08
CA PHE A 82 -10.93 -10.01 -16.40
C PHE A 82 -10.66 -9.51 -17.82
N GLY A 83 -9.58 -8.74 -18.00
CA GLY A 83 -9.14 -8.28 -19.32
C GLY A 83 -10.05 -7.22 -19.96
N LEU A 84 -10.98 -6.67 -19.17
CA LEU A 84 -11.90 -5.60 -19.57
C LEU A 84 -11.67 -4.34 -18.73
N GLU A 85 -10.58 -4.28 -17.96
CA GLU A 85 -10.21 -3.09 -17.21
C GLU A 85 -9.89 -1.91 -18.18
N PRO A 86 -10.33 -0.68 -17.87
CA PRO A 86 -9.99 0.50 -18.65
C PRO A 86 -8.48 0.75 -18.65
N GLN A 87 -7.93 1.09 -19.81
CA GLN A 87 -6.53 1.48 -19.97
C GLN A 87 -6.12 2.61 -18.99
N ALA A 88 -7.04 3.53 -18.72
CA ALA A 88 -6.86 4.65 -17.79
C ALA A 88 -6.47 4.22 -16.36
N LEU A 89 -6.80 3.00 -15.93
CA LEU A 89 -6.38 2.43 -14.66
C LEU A 89 -4.89 2.05 -14.71
N SER A 90 -4.49 1.31 -15.74
CA SER A 90 -3.10 0.91 -15.96
C SER A 90 -2.17 2.11 -16.19
N ASP A 91 -2.62 3.12 -16.93
CA ASP A 91 -1.84 4.34 -17.17
C ASP A 91 -1.56 5.09 -15.84
N PHE A 92 -2.57 5.16 -14.98
CA PHE A 92 -2.43 5.84 -13.69
C PHE A 92 -1.58 5.04 -12.70
N GLU A 93 -1.60 3.71 -12.76
CA GLU A 93 -0.69 2.85 -12.00
C GLU A 93 0.77 3.05 -12.40
N GLN A 94 1.03 3.18 -13.70
CA GLN A 94 2.37 3.49 -14.20
C GLN A 94 2.84 4.86 -13.73
N GLN A 95 1.95 5.86 -13.72
CA GLN A 95 2.26 7.18 -13.16
C GLN A 95 2.59 7.08 -11.66
N LEU A 96 1.81 6.32 -10.89
CA LEU A 96 2.06 6.11 -9.46
C LEU A 96 3.36 5.35 -9.18
N ALA A 97 3.79 4.48 -10.10
CA ALA A 97 5.06 3.76 -9.98
C ALA A 97 6.30 4.68 -10.03
N GLU A 98 6.17 5.91 -10.53
CA GLU A 98 7.23 6.92 -10.46
C GLU A 98 7.61 7.27 -9.01
N PHE A 99 6.72 7.02 -8.04
CA PHE A 99 6.99 7.22 -6.62
C PHE A 99 7.66 6.02 -5.94
N ASN A 100 7.86 4.90 -6.63
CA ASN A 100 8.44 3.71 -6.02
C ASN A 100 9.85 3.90 -5.44
N PRO A 101 10.79 4.64 -6.08
CA PRO A 101 12.10 4.89 -5.49
C PRO A 101 11.98 5.53 -4.11
N ILE A 102 11.17 6.59 -3.99
CA ILE A 102 11.03 7.31 -2.73
C ILE A 102 10.27 6.51 -1.65
N LEU A 103 9.29 5.70 -2.04
CA LEU A 103 8.62 4.77 -1.13
C LEU A 103 9.60 3.71 -0.61
N ALA A 104 10.46 3.18 -1.48
CA ALA A 104 11.49 2.21 -1.11
C ALA A 104 12.53 2.81 -0.15
N GLU A 105 13.01 4.03 -0.42
CA GLU A 105 13.88 4.77 0.49
C GLU A 105 13.21 4.99 1.85
N HIS A 106 11.93 5.37 1.85
CA HIS A 106 11.17 5.57 3.08
C HIS A 106 11.04 4.28 3.89
N ALA A 107 10.70 3.15 3.27
CA ALA A 107 10.67 1.86 3.96
C ALA A 107 12.03 1.47 4.55
N VAL A 108 13.13 1.77 3.84
CA VAL A 108 14.50 1.57 4.36
C VAL A 108 14.77 2.43 5.59
N SER A 109 14.37 3.71 5.57
CA SER A 109 14.47 4.60 6.71
C SER A 109 13.67 4.08 7.92
N LEU A 110 12.43 3.66 7.70
CA LEU A 110 11.57 3.09 8.74
C LEU A 110 12.14 1.79 9.32
N MET A 111 12.76 0.93 8.50
CA MET A 111 13.46 -0.27 8.98
C MET A 111 14.67 0.07 9.87
N GLN A 112 15.39 1.16 9.58
CA GLN A 112 16.47 1.65 10.45
C GLN A 112 15.91 2.17 11.77
N GLU A 113 14.84 2.97 11.73
CA GLU A 113 14.19 3.49 12.93
C GLU A 113 13.66 2.35 13.81
N LEU A 114 13.02 1.35 13.20
CA LEU A 114 12.54 0.14 13.86
C LEU A 114 13.69 -0.59 14.58
N LYS A 115 14.85 -0.75 13.93
CA LYS A 115 16.05 -1.35 14.53
C LYS A 115 16.49 -0.56 15.77
N GLU A 116 16.62 0.77 15.68
CA GLU A 116 17.07 1.61 16.78
C GLU A 116 16.10 1.56 17.97
N ARG A 117 14.79 1.65 17.73
CA ARG A 117 13.76 1.51 18.76
C ARG A 117 13.83 0.14 19.45
N THR A 118 14.11 -0.91 18.69
CA THR A 118 14.28 -2.27 19.22
C THR A 118 15.51 -2.40 20.10
N LEU A 119 16.61 -1.76 19.73
CA LEU A 119 17.82 -1.70 20.56
C LEU A 119 17.55 -0.99 21.88
N ILE A 120 16.85 0.14 21.86
CA ILE A 120 16.45 0.88 23.07
C ILE A 120 15.59 -0.01 23.99
N LEU A 121 14.63 -0.75 23.45
CA LEU A 121 13.83 -1.70 24.25
C LEU A 121 14.74 -2.77 24.88
N ARG A 122 15.64 -3.36 24.10
CA ARG A 122 16.58 -4.39 24.58
C ARG A 122 17.39 -3.89 25.78
N GLU A 123 17.94 -2.68 25.67
CA GLU A 123 18.71 -2.05 26.75
C GLU A 123 17.87 -1.80 27.99
N LYS A 124 16.64 -1.28 27.82
CA LYS A 124 15.70 -1.07 28.95
C LYS A 124 15.36 -2.38 29.66
N VAL A 125 15.12 -3.46 28.90
CA VAL A 125 14.85 -4.80 29.45
C VAL A 125 16.06 -5.33 30.21
N GLN A 126 17.27 -5.16 29.67
CA GLN A 126 18.50 -5.60 30.34
C GLN A 126 18.71 -4.84 31.66
N LYS A 127 18.54 -3.51 31.67
CA LYS A 127 18.64 -2.69 32.89
C LYS A 127 17.67 -3.15 33.99
N ILE A 128 16.45 -3.54 33.65
CA ILE A 128 15.49 -4.08 34.61
C ILE A 128 15.97 -5.41 35.18
N ARG A 129 16.45 -6.32 34.33
CA ARG A 129 16.98 -7.62 34.78
C ARG A 129 18.19 -7.47 35.70
N ASP A 130 19.07 -6.53 35.39
CA ASP A 130 20.25 -6.22 36.20
C ASP A 130 19.88 -5.54 37.54
N ALA A 131 18.75 -4.83 37.59
CA ALA A 131 18.23 -4.23 38.82
C ALA A 131 17.49 -5.25 39.71
N GLU A 132 16.80 -6.25 39.13
CA GLU A 132 16.16 -7.35 39.88
C GLU A 132 17.17 -8.29 40.55
N SER A 133 18.37 -8.42 40.00
CA SER A 133 19.49 -9.14 40.64
C SER A 133 20.15 -8.32 41.77
N GLY A 134 19.84 -7.02 41.87
CA GLY A 134 20.17 -6.15 43.00
C GLY A 134 19.06 -6.16 44.06
N VAL A 135 19.44 -5.98 45.33
CA VAL A 135 18.55 -6.10 46.50
C VAL A 135 17.38 -5.09 46.46
N GLY A 136 16.26 -5.46 45.84
CA GLY A 136 15.04 -4.64 45.80
C GLY A 136 13.94 -5.27 44.93
N LYS A 137 12.92 -5.86 45.57
CA LYS A 137 11.79 -6.55 44.93
C LYS A 137 10.84 -5.60 44.19
N VAL A 138 11.27 -4.99 43.09
CA VAL A 138 10.33 -4.49 42.06
C VAL A 138 10.06 -5.66 41.13
N SER A 139 8.80 -5.98 40.84
CA SER A 139 8.46 -7.05 39.88
C SER A 139 8.85 -6.62 38.46
N GLY A 140 10.09 -6.85 38.07
CA GLY A 140 10.61 -6.55 36.73
C GLY A 140 9.90 -7.33 35.64
N ALA A 141 9.30 -8.49 35.94
CA ALA A 141 8.38 -9.16 35.02
C ALA A 141 7.19 -8.27 34.60
N GLN A 142 6.57 -7.55 35.53
CA GLN A 142 5.47 -6.61 35.22
C GLN A 142 5.98 -5.38 34.47
N SER A 143 7.16 -4.85 34.85
CA SER A 143 7.79 -3.72 34.17
C SER A 143 8.17 -4.05 32.73
N ILE A 144 8.75 -5.23 32.49
CA ILE A 144 9.06 -5.74 31.15
C ILE A 144 7.78 -5.90 30.34
N LYS A 145 6.72 -6.49 30.91
CA LYS A 145 5.43 -6.64 30.22
C LYS A 145 4.84 -5.29 29.80
N ARG A 146 4.92 -4.26 30.66
CA ARG A 146 4.47 -2.90 30.35
C ARG A 146 5.32 -2.27 29.24
N LEU A 147 6.65 -2.39 29.33
CA LEU A 147 7.55 -1.88 28.30
C LEU A 147 7.32 -2.53 26.95
N SER A 148 7.12 -3.86 26.90
CA SER A 148 6.82 -4.56 25.65
C SER A 148 5.52 -4.06 25.00
N ARG A 149 4.48 -3.76 25.79
CA ARG A 149 3.24 -3.17 25.24
C ARG A 149 3.47 -1.78 24.66
N LEU A 150 4.11 -0.90 25.43
CA LEU A 150 4.40 0.47 24.97
C LEU A 150 5.27 0.47 23.71
N TYR A 151 6.26 -0.41 23.67
CA TYR A 151 7.10 -0.60 22.49
C TYR A 151 6.28 -1.08 21.29
N ASN A 152 5.41 -2.09 21.44
CA ASN A 152 4.58 -2.58 20.34
C ASN A 152 3.68 -1.46 19.79
N ASP A 153 3.05 -0.68 20.66
CA ASP A 153 2.20 0.45 20.23
C ASP A 153 3.01 1.53 19.51
N GLU A 154 4.24 1.77 19.96
CA GLU A 154 5.17 2.75 19.39
C GLU A 154 5.70 2.30 18.02
N VAL A 155 6.11 1.03 17.88
CA VAL A 155 6.64 0.51 16.61
C VAL A 155 5.56 0.29 15.57
N ASP A 156 4.33 -0.04 15.97
CA ASP A 156 3.19 -0.12 15.06
C ASP A 156 2.93 1.23 14.39
N LYS A 157 2.88 2.29 15.21
CA LYS A 157 2.57 3.65 14.76
C LYS A 157 3.71 4.34 14.05
N CYS A 158 4.96 4.12 14.45
CA CYS A 158 6.09 4.80 13.83
C CYS A 158 6.45 4.20 12.48
N CYS A 159 6.30 2.88 12.33
CA CYS A 159 7.15 2.16 11.39
C CYS A 159 6.45 0.97 10.73
N LEU A 160 5.88 0.03 11.49
CA LEU A 160 5.42 -1.24 10.92
C LEU A 160 4.24 -1.05 9.96
N ARG A 161 3.29 -0.19 10.31
CA ARG A 161 2.14 0.10 9.44
C ARG A 161 2.59 0.64 8.08
N ASP A 162 3.49 1.60 8.11
CA ASP A 162 3.94 2.29 6.90
C ASP A 162 4.91 1.41 6.09
N ILE A 163 5.79 0.63 6.75
CA ILE A 163 6.60 -0.41 6.09
C ILE A 163 5.68 -1.38 5.34
N TYR A 164 4.64 -1.91 5.99
CA TYR A 164 3.75 -2.87 5.36
C TYR A 164 2.93 -2.25 4.23
N SER A 165 2.54 -0.99 4.36
CA SER A 165 1.85 -0.25 3.29
C SER A 165 2.77 -0.07 2.07
N VAL A 166 4.03 0.34 2.26
CA VAL A 166 5.02 0.38 1.16
C VAL A 166 5.20 -1.00 0.55
N ILE A 167 5.35 -2.03 1.36
CA ILE A 167 5.60 -3.39 0.87
C ILE A 167 4.42 -3.88 0.04
N GLU A 168 3.17 -3.61 0.43
CA GLU A 168 1.99 -3.95 -0.35
C GLU A 168 2.03 -3.28 -1.74
N ILE A 169 2.36 -1.99 -1.79
CA ILE A 169 2.48 -1.22 -3.03
C ILE A 169 3.56 -1.81 -3.94
N LEU A 170 4.79 -1.92 -3.42
CA LEU A 170 5.94 -2.42 -4.18
C LEU A 170 5.74 -3.87 -4.61
N HIS A 171 5.08 -4.69 -3.78
CA HIS A 171 4.74 -6.06 -4.14
C HIS A 171 3.68 -6.14 -5.23
N HIS A 172 2.66 -5.27 -5.20
CA HIS A 172 1.59 -5.27 -6.21
C HIS A 172 2.11 -4.92 -7.60
N GLN A 173 3.05 -3.97 -7.67
CA GLN A 173 3.61 -3.50 -8.94
C GLN A 173 4.73 -4.39 -9.49
N GLN A 174 5.26 -5.32 -8.66
CA GLN A 174 6.25 -6.35 -9.00
C GLN A 174 7.53 -5.92 -9.75
N PRO A 175 8.13 -4.72 -9.55
CA PRO A 175 9.45 -4.45 -10.08
C PRO A 175 10.49 -5.33 -9.36
N GLU A 176 11.26 -6.13 -10.11
CA GLU A 176 12.37 -6.92 -9.56
C GLU A 176 13.35 -6.05 -8.76
N THR A 177 13.50 -4.78 -9.17
CA THR A 177 14.30 -3.73 -8.54
C THR A 177 14.09 -3.64 -7.03
N TYR A 178 12.84 -3.70 -6.55
CA TYR A 178 12.53 -3.52 -5.12
C TYR A 178 12.25 -4.82 -4.36
N SER A 179 12.52 -5.98 -4.98
CA SER A 179 12.28 -7.29 -4.39
C SER A 179 13.00 -7.47 -3.04
N GLY A 180 14.22 -6.94 -2.89
CA GLY A 180 14.96 -6.96 -1.63
C GLY A 180 14.28 -6.17 -0.52
N VAL A 181 13.74 -4.99 -0.84
CA VAL A 181 13.00 -4.13 0.11
C VAL A 181 11.73 -4.84 0.57
N VAL A 182 10.97 -5.40 -0.37
CA VAL A 182 9.76 -6.20 -0.09
C VAL A 182 10.08 -7.37 0.84
N GLN A 183 11.08 -8.19 0.49
CA GLN A 183 11.44 -9.37 1.28
C GLN A 183 11.91 -9.02 2.69
N LEU A 184 12.70 -7.95 2.85
CA LEU A 184 13.17 -7.54 4.16
C LEU A 184 12.05 -6.91 5.00
N GLY A 185 11.21 -6.07 4.38
CA GLY A 185 10.06 -5.43 5.04
C GLY A 185 9.02 -6.43 5.53
N MET A 186 8.69 -7.47 4.75
CA MET A 186 7.82 -8.57 5.19
C MET A 186 8.34 -9.28 6.45
N ARG A 187 9.66 -9.27 6.67
CA ARG A 187 10.34 -9.92 7.81
C ARG A 187 10.70 -8.93 8.92
N ALA A 188 10.27 -7.67 8.86
CA ALA A 188 10.67 -6.63 9.82
C ALA A 188 10.42 -7.04 11.28
N THR A 189 9.25 -7.61 11.56
CA THR A 189 8.89 -8.13 12.90
C THR A 189 9.80 -9.28 13.35
N ASP A 190 10.14 -10.20 12.44
CA ASP A 190 11.07 -11.30 12.76
C ASP A 190 12.47 -10.79 13.08
N GLU A 191 12.94 -9.77 12.36
CA GLU A 191 14.23 -9.14 12.62
C GLU A 191 14.25 -8.45 13.99
N MET A 192 13.15 -7.81 14.41
CA MET A 192 13.01 -7.26 15.77
C MET A 192 13.14 -8.34 16.85
N VAL A 193 12.41 -9.45 16.70
CA VAL A 193 12.46 -10.57 17.65
C VAL A 193 13.89 -11.09 17.78
N LYS A 194 14.60 -11.25 16.65
CA LYS A 194 16.00 -11.70 16.65
C LYS A 194 16.93 -10.68 17.30
N ILE A 195 16.70 -9.38 17.15
CA ILE A 195 17.45 -8.33 17.88
C ILE A 195 17.22 -8.42 19.38
N LEU A 196 15.98 -8.66 19.83
CA LEU A 196 15.65 -8.84 21.25
C LEU A 196 16.27 -10.12 21.84
N GLN A 197 16.49 -11.15 21.03
CA GLN A 197 17.12 -12.41 21.46
C GLN A 197 18.66 -12.36 21.43
N ASN A 198 19.25 -11.81 20.36
CA ASN A 198 20.70 -11.80 20.14
C ASN A 198 21.23 -10.38 19.91
N LYS A 199 22.13 -9.93 20.79
CA LYS A 199 22.75 -8.58 20.74
C LYS A 199 23.49 -8.29 19.42
N ASN A 200 24.02 -9.31 18.77
CA ASN A 200 24.76 -9.15 17.52
C ASN A 200 23.84 -9.07 16.28
N HIS A 201 22.56 -9.42 16.43
CA HIS A 201 21.64 -9.48 15.30
C HIS A 201 21.30 -8.11 14.73
N ALA A 202 21.38 -7.04 15.53
CA ALA A 202 21.19 -5.68 15.02
C ALA A 202 22.21 -5.31 13.93
N ALA A 203 23.46 -5.77 14.06
CA ALA A 203 24.48 -5.56 13.04
C ALA A 203 24.26 -6.45 11.79
N ILE A 204 23.58 -7.59 11.94
CA ILE A 204 23.15 -8.42 10.80
C ILE A 204 22.03 -7.71 10.05
N PHE A 205 21.02 -7.21 10.78
CA PHE A 205 19.92 -6.47 10.17
C PHE A 205 20.41 -5.19 9.48
N GLN A 206 21.33 -4.44 10.11
CA GLN A 206 21.96 -3.28 9.49
C GLN A 206 22.64 -3.62 8.16
N ARG A 207 23.41 -4.73 8.10
CA ARG A 207 24.04 -5.17 6.84
C ARG A 207 23.02 -5.52 5.76
N LYS A 208 21.89 -6.13 6.13
CA LYS A 208 20.79 -6.38 5.17
C LYS A 208 20.22 -5.07 4.65
N ILE A 209 19.99 -4.08 5.53
CA ILE A 209 19.49 -2.76 5.15
C ILE A 209 20.50 -2.05 4.21
N ASP A 210 21.78 -2.06 4.54
CA ASP A 210 22.81 -1.40 3.74
C ASP A 210 22.98 -2.05 2.36
N ALA A 211 22.72 -3.36 2.25
CA ALA A 211 22.72 -4.06 0.98
C ALA A 211 21.55 -3.67 0.05
N LEU A 212 20.52 -2.98 0.57
CA LEU A 212 19.39 -2.49 -0.24
C LEU A 212 19.68 -1.14 -0.89
N LYS A 213 20.55 -0.31 -0.30
CA LYS A 213 20.87 1.05 -0.78
C LYS A 213 21.47 1.11 -2.19
N PRO A 214 22.26 0.13 -2.67
CA PRO A 214 22.72 0.12 -4.07
C PRO A 214 21.63 -0.26 -5.09
N SER A 215 20.47 -0.73 -4.61
CA SER A 215 19.38 -1.26 -5.44
C SER A 215 18.15 -0.36 -5.47
N ILE A 216 18.21 0.78 -4.77
CA ILE A 216 17.18 1.84 -4.74
C ILE A 216 17.78 3.06 -5.44
#